data_AF-A0A959C410-F1
#
_entry.id   AF-A0A959C410-F1
#
_cell.length_a   1.000
_cell.length_b   1.000
_cell.length_c   1.000
_cell.angle_alpha   90.00
_cell.angle_beta   90.00
_cell.angle_gamma   90.00
#
_symmetry.space_group_name_H-M   'P 1'
#
loop_
_entity.id
_entity.type
_entity.pdbx_description
1 polymer ?
#
loop_
_entity_poly.entity_id
_entity_poly.type
_entity_poly.pdbx_seq_one_letter_code
_entity_poly.pdbx_strand_id
1 'polypeptide(L)'
;MLKKQYSKTKASCKVTFSLPKAAAANANEVMVLGDFNNWDQAEGLVMKADKTEYTASAELATGRSYEFRYLIDGTKWENDYQADGYVPSTFGVDNSVLILDAVTIPAPEKKATPKAAKKAAPARKIQAPAAKKAATPEKAKASSKPAAAAKKDDLKKIEGIGPKIEELFNKAGINSYDELAKAKKATLQQILEAAGPRYKMHDPATWANQAKLAAKGEWDKLAKLQDELKGGKKS
;
A
#
# COMPACT_ATOMS: atom_id res chain seq x y z
N MET A 1 -11.75 -22.61 -11.79
CA MET A 1 -10.33 -23.05 -11.86
C MET A 1 -9.48 -21.83 -12.18
N LEU A 2 -8.41 -21.61 -11.41
CA LEU A 2 -7.55 -20.44 -11.58
C LEU A 2 -6.39 -20.75 -12.54
N LYS A 3 -6.23 -19.97 -13.61
CA LYS A 3 -5.09 -20.11 -14.54
C LYS A 3 -4.17 -18.91 -14.40
N LYS A 4 -2.88 -19.16 -14.18
CA LYS A 4 -1.85 -18.12 -14.02
C LYS A 4 -0.91 -18.13 -15.22
N GLN A 5 -0.76 -16.99 -15.90
CA GLN A 5 0.14 -16.82 -17.02
C GLN A 5 1.13 -15.68 -16.72
N TYR A 6 2.31 -16.05 -16.28
CA TYR A 6 3.39 -15.11 -15.96
C TYR A 6 3.95 -14.45 -17.22
N SER A 7 4.14 -13.13 -17.17
CA SER A 7 4.83 -12.41 -18.21
C SER A 7 6.33 -12.70 -18.16
N LYS A 8 6.94 -12.89 -19.33
CA LYS A 8 8.40 -13.07 -19.47
C LYS A 8 9.16 -11.75 -19.48
N THR A 9 8.45 -10.63 -19.62
CA THR A 9 9.04 -9.30 -19.87
C THR A 9 8.65 -8.26 -18.81
N LYS A 10 7.63 -8.54 -18.00
CA LYS A 10 7.10 -7.65 -16.97
C LYS A 10 6.87 -8.41 -15.67
N ALA A 11 6.89 -7.71 -14.54
CA ALA A 11 6.62 -8.28 -13.22
C ALA A 11 5.10 -8.41 -13.00
N SER A 12 4.42 -8.98 -13.98
CA SER A 12 2.98 -9.14 -14.02
C SER A 12 2.60 -10.56 -14.41
N CYS A 13 1.46 -11.01 -13.90
CA CYS A 13 0.86 -12.29 -14.20
C CYS A 13 -0.58 -12.04 -14.64
N LYS A 14 -0.95 -12.56 -15.80
CA LYS A 14 -2.33 -12.60 -16.24
C LYS A 14 -3.00 -13.78 -15.55
N VAL A 15 -3.94 -13.48 -14.68
CA VAL A 15 -4.71 -14.48 -13.93
C VAL A 15 -6.09 -14.55 -14.54
N THR A 16 -6.51 -15.76 -14.90
CA THR A 16 -7.86 -16.05 -15.37
C THR A 16 -8.62 -16.79 -14.29
N PHE A 17 -9.67 -16.15 -13.80
CA PHE A 17 -10.67 -16.66 -12.88
C PHE A 17 -11.73 -17.43 -13.66
N SER A 18 -12.13 -18.60 -13.16
CA SER A 18 -13.20 -19.40 -13.75
C SER A 18 -14.11 -19.94 -12.65
N LEU A 19 -15.42 -19.74 -12.83
CA LEU A 19 -16.46 -20.21 -11.93
C LEU A 19 -17.47 -21.07 -12.71
N PRO A 20 -17.68 -22.35 -12.37
CA PRO A 20 -18.67 -23.19 -13.04
C PRO A 20 -20.09 -22.64 -12.87
N LYS A 21 -20.94 -22.73 -13.91
CA LYS A 21 -22.34 -22.29 -13.80
C LYS A 21 -23.12 -23.04 -12.72
N ALA A 22 -22.74 -24.28 -12.41
CA ALA A 22 -23.31 -25.06 -11.32
C ALA A 22 -23.13 -24.38 -9.95
N ALA A 23 -22.01 -23.68 -9.71
CA ALA A 23 -21.77 -22.95 -8.47
C ALA A 23 -22.58 -21.63 -8.37
N ALA A 24 -22.91 -21.05 -9.53
CA ALA A 24 -23.63 -19.79 -9.64
C ALA A 24 -25.12 -19.92 -10.01
N ALA A 25 -25.70 -21.12 -9.99
CA ALA A 25 -27.15 -21.38 -10.15
C ALA A 25 -27.87 -20.55 -11.24
N ASN A 26 -27.24 -20.38 -12.42
CA ASN A 26 -27.73 -19.52 -13.51
C ASN A 26 -27.80 -18.02 -13.19
N ALA A 27 -26.77 -17.49 -12.54
CA ALA A 27 -26.63 -16.07 -12.27
C ALA A 27 -26.69 -15.20 -13.53
N ASN A 28 -27.32 -14.03 -13.39
CA ASN A 28 -27.34 -12.99 -14.42
C ASN A 28 -25.97 -12.31 -14.52
N GLU A 29 -25.34 -12.08 -13.37
CA GLU A 29 -24.05 -11.43 -13.28
C GLU A 29 -23.15 -12.11 -12.24
N VAL A 30 -21.89 -12.30 -12.61
CA VAL A 30 -20.85 -12.75 -11.68
C VAL A 30 -19.68 -11.79 -11.80
N MET A 31 -19.22 -11.26 -10.67
CA MET A 31 -18.07 -10.37 -10.59
C MET A 31 -16.99 -10.99 -9.72
N VAL A 32 -15.72 -10.75 -10.06
CA VAL A 32 -14.60 -11.04 -9.18
C VAL A 32 -14.25 -9.78 -8.40
N LEU A 33 -14.25 -9.89 -7.08
CA LEU A 33 -13.89 -8.83 -6.15
C LEU A 33 -12.70 -9.31 -5.31
N GLY A 34 -11.75 -8.43 -5.08
CA GLY A 34 -10.55 -8.73 -4.33
C GLY A 34 -9.69 -7.51 -4.08
N ASP A 35 -8.50 -7.73 -3.55
CA ASP A 35 -7.58 -6.64 -3.21
C ASP A 35 -7.15 -5.82 -4.43
N PHE A 36 -7.19 -6.42 -5.62
CA PHE A 36 -6.80 -5.78 -6.87
C PHE A 36 -7.84 -4.76 -7.38
N ASN A 37 -9.08 -4.82 -6.89
CA ASN A 37 -10.12 -3.83 -7.17
C ASN A 37 -10.78 -3.31 -5.89
N ASN A 38 -10.03 -3.30 -4.78
CA ASN A 38 -10.45 -2.77 -3.49
C ASN A 38 -11.76 -3.36 -2.92
N TRP A 39 -12.14 -4.57 -3.38
CA TRP A 39 -13.43 -5.19 -3.06
C TRP A 39 -14.64 -4.32 -3.44
N ASP A 40 -14.46 -3.42 -4.42
CA ASP A 40 -15.50 -2.50 -4.86
C ASP A 40 -16.31 -3.12 -6.02
N GLN A 41 -17.63 -3.20 -5.85
CA GLN A 41 -18.55 -3.67 -6.89
C GLN A 41 -18.49 -2.79 -8.14
N ALA A 42 -18.25 -1.48 -8.00
CA ALA A 42 -18.17 -0.57 -9.13
C ALA A 42 -16.91 -0.78 -9.98
N GLU A 43 -15.82 -1.26 -9.37
CA GLU A 43 -14.58 -1.68 -10.05
C GLU A 43 -14.52 -3.22 -10.19
N GLY A 44 -15.67 -3.87 -10.01
CA GLY A 44 -15.82 -5.31 -10.06
C GLY A 44 -15.41 -5.87 -11.41
N LEU A 45 -14.62 -6.94 -11.40
CA LEU A 45 -14.24 -7.60 -12.64
C LEU A 45 -15.40 -8.50 -13.09
N VAL A 46 -16.26 -7.99 -13.96
CA VAL A 46 -17.40 -8.73 -14.52
C VAL A 46 -16.90 -9.94 -15.31
N MET A 47 -17.41 -11.11 -14.96
CA MET A 47 -17.12 -12.37 -15.63
C MET A 47 -18.03 -12.55 -16.84
N LYS A 48 -17.44 -13.00 -17.94
CA LYS A 48 -18.17 -13.36 -19.16
C LYS A 48 -18.72 -14.78 -19.00
N ALA A 49 -20.02 -14.94 -19.24
CA ALA A 49 -20.66 -16.25 -19.21
C ALA A 49 -20.44 -16.99 -20.54
N ASP A 50 -19.89 -18.19 -20.46
CA ASP A 50 -19.85 -19.16 -21.56
C ASP A 50 -20.97 -20.20 -21.39
N LYS A 51 -20.94 -21.29 -22.16
CA LYS A 51 -21.95 -22.36 -22.06
C LYS A 51 -21.92 -23.09 -20.72
N THR A 52 -20.74 -23.22 -20.09
CA THR A 52 -20.53 -24.08 -18.92
C THR A 52 -19.98 -23.35 -17.69
N GLU A 53 -19.32 -22.21 -17.88
CA GLU A 53 -18.64 -21.47 -16.79
C GLU A 53 -18.66 -19.96 -17.06
N TYR A 54 -18.34 -19.18 -16.03
CA TYR A 54 -18.04 -17.76 -16.09
C TYR A 54 -16.52 -17.58 -16.07
N THR A 55 -15.98 -16.70 -16.91
CA THR A 55 -14.54 -16.43 -16.98
C THR A 55 -14.22 -14.94 -16.93
N ALA A 56 -13.14 -14.59 -16.23
CA ALA A 56 -12.59 -13.24 -16.21
C ALA A 56 -11.07 -13.29 -16.13
N SER A 57 -10.39 -12.28 -16.70
CA SER A 57 -8.93 -12.18 -16.59
C SER A 57 -8.52 -10.82 -16.03
N ALA A 58 -7.57 -10.82 -15.11
CA ALA A 58 -6.90 -9.63 -14.61
C ALA A 58 -5.39 -9.74 -14.79
N GLU A 59 -4.71 -8.62 -15.04
CA GLU A 59 -3.26 -8.55 -14.98
C GLU A 59 -2.85 -8.04 -13.61
N LEU A 60 -2.19 -8.89 -12.82
CA LEU A 60 -1.83 -8.64 -11.43
C LEU A 60 -0.31 -8.61 -11.26
N ALA A 61 0.17 -7.84 -10.29
CA ALA A 61 1.60 -7.76 -10.00
C ALA A 61 2.10 -9.05 -9.33
N THR A 62 3.28 -9.52 -9.71
CA THR A 62 3.87 -10.74 -9.15
C THR A 62 4.65 -10.45 -7.86
N GLY A 63 4.94 -11.50 -7.08
CA GLY A 63 5.68 -11.40 -5.81
C GLY A 63 4.82 -11.03 -4.61
N ARG A 64 3.51 -11.28 -4.67
CA ARG A 64 2.57 -11.01 -3.58
C ARG A 64 1.34 -11.92 -3.64
N SER A 65 0.64 -11.98 -2.53
CA SER A 65 -0.67 -12.61 -2.43
C SER A 65 -1.79 -11.58 -2.58
N TYR A 66 -2.94 -12.05 -3.05
CA TYR A 66 -4.17 -11.30 -3.22
C TYR A 66 -5.32 -12.11 -2.64
N GLU A 67 -6.21 -11.47 -1.90
CA GLU A 67 -7.48 -12.04 -1.50
C GLU A 67 -8.57 -11.69 -2.51
N PHE A 68 -9.47 -12.63 -2.79
CA PHE A 68 -10.60 -12.43 -3.69
C PHE A 68 -11.79 -13.34 -3.37
N ARG A 69 -12.98 -13.00 -3.88
CA ARG A 69 -14.20 -13.81 -3.91
C ARG A 69 -15.03 -13.49 -5.16
N TYR A 70 -15.94 -14.39 -5.50
CA TYR A 70 -16.95 -14.16 -6.52
C TYR A 70 -18.21 -13.59 -5.88
N LEU A 71 -18.72 -12.51 -6.46
CA LEU A 71 -20.01 -11.94 -6.15
C LEU A 71 -20.99 -12.28 -7.26
N ILE A 72 -22.06 -12.97 -6.91
CA ILE A 72 -23.07 -13.52 -7.80
C ILE A 72 -24.36 -12.72 -7.58
N ASP A 73 -24.90 -12.13 -8.65
CA ASP A 73 -26.11 -11.30 -8.66
C ASP A 73 -26.14 -10.24 -7.54
N GLY A 74 -24.97 -9.69 -7.20
CA GLY A 74 -24.82 -8.65 -6.17
C GLY A 74 -25.08 -9.10 -4.73
N THR A 75 -25.47 -10.34 -4.49
CA THR A 75 -26.04 -10.80 -3.21
C THR A 75 -25.36 -12.03 -2.65
N LYS A 76 -24.95 -12.98 -3.50
CA LYS A 76 -24.35 -14.23 -3.08
C LYS A 76 -22.83 -14.18 -3.24
N TRP A 77 -22.11 -14.54 -2.20
CA TRP A 77 -20.65 -14.62 -2.23
C TRP A 77 -20.18 -16.07 -2.32
N GLU A 78 -19.33 -16.38 -3.28
CA GLU A 78 -18.78 -17.72 -3.52
C GLU A 78 -17.26 -17.67 -3.57
N ASN A 79 -16.61 -18.70 -3.04
CA ASN A 79 -15.16 -18.83 -3.08
C ASN A 79 -14.72 -19.67 -4.28
N ASP A 80 -13.48 -19.53 -4.72
CA ASP A 80 -12.89 -20.48 -5.67
C ASP A 80 -12.44 -21.73 -4.91
N TYR A 81 -13.04 -22.89 -5.21
CA TYR A 81 -12.65 -24.21 -4.69
C TYR A 81 -11.25 -24.66 -5.14
N GLN A 82 -10.64 -23.94 -6.08
CA GLN A 82 -9.30 -24.16 -6.62
C GLN A 82 -8.38 -22.96 -6.34
N ALA A 83 -8.68 -22.16 -5.31
CA ALA A 83 -7.78 -21.12 -4.82
C ALA A 83 -6.48 -21.72 -4.26
N ASP A 84 -5.42 -20.90 -4.18
CA ASP A 84 -4.14 -21.33 -3.58
C ASP A 84 -4.24 -21.50 -2.05
N GLY A 85 -5.25 -20.90 -1.44
CA GLY A 85 -5.55 -21.04 -0.02
C GLY A 85 -6.79 -20.26 0.38
N TYR A 86 -7.06 -20.23 1.69
CA TYR A 86 -8.14 -19.45 2.28
C TYR A 86 -7.63 -18.70 3.51
N VAL A 87 -8.11 -17.48 3.70
CA VAL A 87 -7.80 -16.64 4.87
C VAL A 87 -9.11 -16.19 5.52
N PRO A 88 -9.24 -16.28 6.87
CA PRO A 88 -10.42 -15.78 7.56
C PRO A 88 -10.57 -14.27 7.39
N SER A 89 -11.74 -13.82 6.93
CA SER A 89 -12.08 -12.40 6.93
C SER A 89 -12.61 -11.94 8.29
N THR A 90 -12.65 -10.63 8.49
CA THR A 90 -13.22 -9.99 9.68
C THR A 90 -14.72 -10.24 9.87
N PHE A 91 -15.39 -10.78 8.85
CA PHE A 91 -16.84 -11.06 8.87
C PHE A 91 -17.13 -12.53 9.18
N GLY A 92 -16.13 -13.30 9.64
CA GLY A 92 -16.31 -14.71 10.00
C GLY A 92 -16.52 -15.63 8.79
N VAL A 93 -16.15 -15.16 7.60
CA VAL A 93 -16.17 -15.94 6.35
C VAL A 93 -14.77 -15.96 5.75
N ASP A 94 -14.37 -17.05 5.12
CA ASP A 94 -13.04 -17.14 4.54
C ASP A 94 -12.98 -16.51 3.14
N ASN A 95 -11.90 -15.82 2.80
CA ASN A 95 -11.60 -15.30 1.47
C ASN A 95 -10.71 -16.29 0.70
N SER A 96 -10.88 -16.38 -0.62
CA SER A 96 -9.95 -17.12 -1.47
C SER A 96 -8.64 -16.35 -1.60
N VAL A 97 -7.52 -17.05 -1.48
CA VAL A 97 -6.18 -16.49 -1.63
C VAL A 97 -5.59 -16.91 -2.97
N LEU A 98 -5.01 -15.92 -3.65
CA LEU A 98 -4.26 -16.06 -4.88
C LEU A 98 -2.81 -15.65 -4.61
N ILE A 99 -1.89 -16.59 -4.71
CA ILE A 99 -0.46 -16.38 -4.50
C ILE A 99 0.21 -16.26 -5.86
N LEU A 100 0.87 -15.12 -6.11
CA LEU A 100 1.64 -14.89 -7.33
C LEU A 100 3.12 -14.82 -6.96
N ASP A 101 3.87 -15.83 -7.38
CA ASP A 101 5.30 -15.92 -7.11
C ASP A 101 6.06 -14.82 -7.83
N ALA A 102 7.13 -14.33 -7.22
CA ALA A 102 7.99 -13.33 -7.82
C ALA A 102 8.67 -13.91 -9.05
N VAL A 103 8.37 -13.35 -10.23
CA VAL A 103 9.11 -13.67 -11.45
C VAL A 103 10.41 -12.87 -11.40
N THR A 104 11.54 -13.54 -11.18
CA THR A 104 12.86 -12.95 -11.40
C THR A 104 13.02 -12.68 -12.89
N ILE A 105 12.69 -11.46 -13.32
CA ILE A 105 12.99 -10.99 -14.67
C ILE A 105 14.50 -10.77 -14.71
N PRO A 106 15.27 -11.52 -15.52
CA PRO A 106 16.65 -11.18 -15.75
C PRO A 106 16.69 -9.75 -16.31
N ALA A 107 17.38 -8.86 -15.59
CA ALA A 107 17.55 -7.48 -16.00
C ALA A 107 18.08 -7.44 -17.45
N PRO A 108 17.53 -6.60 -18.35
CA PRO A 108 18.09 -6.49 -19.68
C PRO A 108 19.53 -6.00 -19.55
N GLU A 109 20.49 -6.85 -19.94
CA GLU A 109 21.89 -6.49 -20.02
C GLU A 109 22.02 -5.27 -20.94
N LYS A 110 22.27 -4.11 -20.34
CA LYS A 110 22.73 -2.94 -21.09
C LYS A 110 24.07 -3.32 -21.73
N LYS A 111 24.07 -3.60 -23.04
CA LYS A 111 25.29 -3.57 -23.86
C LYS A 111 25.94 -2.19 -23.69
N ALA A 112 26.98 -2.15 -22.88
CA ALA A 112 27.86 -1.00 -22.72
C ALA A 112 28.61 -0.77 -24.04
N THR A 113 28.38 0.37 -24.68
CA THR A 113 29.27 0.90 -25.72
C THR A 113 30.52 1.48 -25.03
N PRO A 114 31.75 1.15 -25.50
CA PRO A 114 32.97 1.58 -24.85
C PRO A 114 33.25 3.06 -25.17
N LYS A 115 33.18 3.95 -24.16
CA LYS A 115 33.70 5.32 -24.25
C LYS A 115 35.12 5.35 -23.69
N ALA A 116 36.05 5.73 -24.56
CA ALA A 116 37.48 5.73 -24.35
C ALA A 116 37.95 6.54 -23.12
N ALA A 117 39.02 6.03 -22.52
CA ALA A 117 39.74 6.56 -21.37
C ALA A 117 40.40 7.92 -21.63
N LYS A 118 40.42 8.78 -20.61
CA LYS A 118 41.55 9.70 -20.37
C LYS A 118 41.86 9.78 -18.87
N LYS A 119 43.17 9.82 -18.60
CA LYS A 119 43.90 9.33 -17.43
C LYS A 119 44.30 10.47 -16.47
N ALA A 120 44.09 10.22 -15.18
CA ALA A 120 44.88 10.55 -13.97
C ALA A 120 45.29 12.00 -13.57
N ALA A 121 44.81 12.40 -12.37
CA ALA A 121 45.52 12.77 -11.11
C ALA A 121 46.53 13.96 -11.08
N PRO A 122 46.85 14.61 -9.91
CA PRO A 122 46.75 14.11 -8.53
C PRO A 122 46.30 15.09 -7.41
N ALA A 123 46.30 14.58 -6.18
CA ALA A 123 45.80 15.14 -4.92
C ALA A 123 46.71 16.20 -4.24
N ARG A 124 46.13 17.07 -3.40
CA ARG A 124 46.79 17.61 -2.19
C ARG A 124 45.78 17.98 -1.09
N LYS A 125 46.29 18.02 0.14
CA LYS A 125 45.67 17.69 1.42
C LYS A 125 45.68 18.92 2.37
N ILE A 126 44.74 18.96 3.33
CA ILE A 126 44.73 19.65 4.66
C ILE A 126 44.60 21.20 4.72
N GLN A 127 43.53 21.73 5.36
CA GLN A 127 43.53 22.36 6.72
C GLN A 127 42.24 23.14 7.06
N ALA A 128 41.72 22.87 8.26
CA ALA A 128 40.89 23.77 9.06
C ALA A 128 41.80 24.59 10.00
N PRO A 129 41.37 25.78 10.43
CA PRO A 129 40.96 25.99 11.84
C PRO A 129 39.68 26.86 11.93
N ALA A 130 38.65 26.55 12.74
CA ALA A 130 38.53 26.85 14.18
C ALA A 130 38.94 28.29 14.53
N ALA A 131 38.23 29.12 15.27
CA ALA A 131 36.96 29.10 15.99
C ALA A 131 36.80 30.51 16.59
N LYS A 132 35.57 30.94 16.90
CA LYS A 132 35.12 31.45 18.21
C LYS A 132 33.86 32.27 18.00
N LYS A 133 32.71 31.79 18.52
CA LYS A 133 32.21 31.96 19.91
C LYS A 133 31.71 33.39 20.07
N ALA A 134 30.63 33.69 20.73
CA ALA A 134 29.63 33.00 21.56
C ALA A 134 28.61 34.14 21.85
N ALA A 135 27.46 34.04 22.45
CA ALA A 135 26.68 33.10 23.23
C ALA A 135 25.32 33.86 23.35
N THR A 136 24.20 33.32 23.82
CA THR A 136 24.10 32.43 24.95
C THR A 136 22.72 31.75 24.94
N PRO A 137 22.62 30.56 25.54
CA PRO A 137 21.51 29.63 25.41
C PRO A 137 20.77 29.40 26.75
N GLU A 138 19.64 28.68 26.68
CA GLU A 138 19.13 27.82 27.77
C GLU A 138 18.25 26.73 27.10
N LYS A 139 18.70 25.48 26.88
CA LYS A 139 18.82 24.33 27.80
C LYS A 139 17.50 24.08 28.56
N ALA A 140 16.90 22.91 28.67
CA ALA A 140 17.28 21.51 28.45
C ALA A 140 15.94 20.72 28.25
N LYS A 141 15.87 19.52 27.68
CA LYS A 141 16.66 18.34 28.01
C LYS A 141 16.53 17.32 26.88
N ALA A 142 17.68 16.90 26.38
CA ALA A 142 17.81 15.65 25.66
C ALA A 142 17.39 14.49 26.58
N SER A 143 16.56 13.60 26.04
CA SER A 143 16.54 12.20 26.43
C SER A 143 16.92 11.39 25.20
N SER A 144 18.22 11.22 25.02
CA SER A 144 18.75 10.08 24.28
C SER A 144 18.51 8.82 25.13
N LYS A 145 18.04 7.75 24.46
CA LYS A 145 18.12 6.30 24.80
C LYS A 145 16.83 5.64 25.34
N PRO A 146 16.50 4.39 24.96
CA PRO A 146 17.17 3.48 24.00
C PRO A 146 16.39 3.31 22.69
N ALA A 147 17.06 2.72 21.71
CA ALA A 147 16.41 1.98 20.62
C ALA A 147 15.41 0.97 21.22
N ALA A 148 14.15 1.36 21.31
CA ALA A 148 13.06 0.45 21.61
C ALA A 148 12.63 -0.14 20.27
N ALA A 149 13.17 -1.32 19.98
CA ALA A 149 12.77 -2.25 18.93
C ALA A 149 11.48 -1.87 18.19
N ALA A 150 11.59 -1.39 16.96
CA ALA A 150 10.59 -1.49 15.88
C ALA A 150 9.13 -1.73 16.32
N LYS A 151 8.59 -0.85 17.19
CA LYS A 151 7.17 -0.86 17.52
C LYS A 151 6.51 0.00 16.46
N LYS A 152 5.81 -0.65 15.55
CA LYS A 152 4.91 0.03 14.61
C LYS A 152 3.95 0.88 15.45
N ASP A 153 3.91 2.18 15.20
CA ASP A 153 2.94 3.06 15.84
C ASP A 153 1.56 2.81 15.24
N ASP A 154 0.51 2.99 16.04
CA ASP A 154 -0.88 2.85 15.58
C ASP A 154 -1.29 4.13 14.86
N LEU A 155 -1.06 4.19 13.55
CA LEU A 155 -1.37 5.37 12.75
C LEU A 155 -2.87 5.68 12.73
N LYS A 156 -3.72 4.73 13.15
CA LYS A 156 -5.18 4.92 13.32
C LYS A 156 -5.56 5.98 14.36
N LYS A 157 -4.62 6.41 15.22
CA LYS A 157 -4.85 7.53 16.16
C LYS A 157 -4.99 8.89 15.47
N ILE A 158 -4.62 8.96 14.21
CA ILE A 158 -4.74 10.16 13.38
C ILE A 158 -6.08 10.11 12.67
N GLU A 159 -6.88 11.15 12.85
CA GLU A 159 -8.20 11.23 12.24
C GLU A 159 -8.08 11.27 10.71
N GLY A 160 -8.91 10.46 10.05
CA GLY A 160 -8.84 10.24 8.62
C GLY A 160 -7.87 9.14 8.19
N ILE A 161 -6.96 8.68 9.07
CA ILE A 161 -6.17 7.46 8.83
C ILE A 161 -6.95 6.28 9.39
N GLY A 162 -7.68 5.60 8.52
CA GLY A 162 -8.32 4.32 8.84
C GLY A 162 -7.34 3.15 8.78
N PRO A 163 -7.78 1.93 9.17
CA PRO A 163 -6.98 0.71 9.08
C PRO A 163 -6.40 0.46 7.68
N LYS A 164 -7.15 0.81 6.63
CA LYS A 164 -6.71 0.70 5.23
C LYS A 164 -5.62 1.70 4.87
N ILE A 165 -5.70 2.94 5.36
CA ILE A 165 -4.70 3.97 5.06
C ILE A 165 -3.42 3.69 5.85
N GLU A 166 -3.55 3.25 7.09
CA GLU A 166 -2.42 2.76 7.88
C GLU A 166 -1.69 1.61 7.16
N GLU A 167 -2.43 0.65 6.60
CA GLU A 167 -1.83 -0.45 5.85
C GLU A 167 -1.08 0.05 4.60
N LEU A 168 -1.66 1.00 3.85
CA LEU A 168 -1.00 1.63 2.71
C LEU A 168 0.31 2.32 3.11
N PHE A 169 0.32 3.00 4.26
CA PHE A 169 1.50 3.65 4.80
C PHE A 169 2.54 2.65 5.29
N ASN A 170 2.13 1.61 6.01
CA ASN A 170 3.01 0.52 6.42
C ASN A 170 3.70 -0.12 5.21
N LYS A 171 2.97 -0.29 4.10
CA LYS A 171 3.49 -0.82 2.83
C LYS A 171 4.45 0.15 2.13
N ALA A 172 4.22 1.46 2.28
CA ALA A 172 5.15 2.50 1.83
C ALA A 172 6.36 2.68 2.76
N GLY A 173 6.45 1.91 3.84
CA GLY A 173 7.51 2.02 4.84
C GLY A 173 7.31 3.17 5.84
N ILE A 174 6.11 3.75 5.90
CA ILE A 174 5.69 4.75 6.89
C ILE A 174 4.91 4.01 7.97
N ASN A 175 5.59 3.61 9.04
CA ASN A 175 5.02 2.81 10.13
C ASN A 175 5.11 3.49 11.50
N SER A 176 5.55 4.76 11.52
CA SER A 176 5.67 5.56 12.74
C SER A 176 5.08 6.95 12.57
N TYR A 177 4.66 7.59 13.67
CA TYR A 177 4.19 8.98 13.64
C TYR A 177 5.29 9.94 13.17
N ASP A 178 6.55 9.62 13.48
CA ASP A 178 7.72 10.37 13.03
C ASP A 178 7.92 10.33 11.51
N GLU A 179 7.79 9.16 10.90
CA GLU A 179 7.89 9.00 9.45
C GLU A 179 6.73 9.68 8.73
N LEU A 180 5.52 9.55 9.28
CA LEU A 180 4.33 10.19 8.73
C LEU A 180 4.39 11.72 8.82
N ALA A 181 4.93 12.26 9.92
CA ALA A 181 5.15 13.70 10.09
C ALA A 181 6.24 14.26 9.16
N LYS A 182 7.22 13.43 8.76
CA LYS A 182 8.28 13.79 7.81
C LYS A 182 7.86 13.58 6.36
N ALA A 183 6.88 12.72 6.10
CA ALA A 183 6.36 12.46 4.78
C ALA A 183 5.71 13.73 4.19
N LYS A 184 6.02 14.01 2.92
CA LYS A 184 5.45 15.17 2.23
C LYS A 184 4.01 14.88 1.84
N LYS A 185 3.16 15.91 1.86
CA LYS A 185 1.77 15.83 1.35
C LYS A 185 1.71 15.15 -0.01
N ALA A 186 2.60 15.52 -0.93
CA ALA A 186 2.67 14.91 -2.26
C ALA A 186 2.90 13.39 -2.21
N THR A 187 3.82 12.92 -1.37
CA THR A 187 4.11 11.49 -1.22
C THR A 187 2.93 10.74 -0.61
N LEU A 188 2.32 11.29 0.43
CA LEU A 188 1.12 10.71 1.06
C LEU A 188 -0.04 10.66 0.05
N GLN A 189 -0.24 11.74 -0.69
CA GLN A 189 -1.29 11.82 -1.70
C GLN A 189 -1.04 10.87 -2.87
N GLN A 190 0.21 10.68 -3.30
CA GLN A 190 0.57 9.67 -4.30
C GLN A 190 0.27 8.25 -3.83
N ILE A 191 0.51 7.93 -2.55
CA ILE A 191 0.18 6.62 -1.98
C ILE A 191 -1.34 6.40 -1.96
N LEU A 192 -2.11 7.41 -1.56
CA LEU A 192 -3.58 7.34 -1.57
C LEU A 192 -4.14 7.26 -2.99
N GLU A 193 -3.60 8.04 -3.91
CA GLU A 193 -4.05 8.06 -5.30
C GLU A 193 -3.70 6.76 -6.02
N ALA A 194 -2.55 6.16 -5.71
CA ALA A 194 -2.19 4.83 -6.16
C ALA A 194 -3.10 3.74 -5.56
N ALA A 195 -3.68 3.98 -4.39
CA ALA A 195 -4.62 3.07 -3.75
C ALA A 195 -6.07 3.22 -4.27
N GLY A 196 -6.41 4.37 -4.86
CA GLY A 196 -7.63 4.56 -5.64
C GLY A 196 -8.44 5.82 -5.32
N PRO A 197 -9.50 6.08 -6.10
CA PRO A 197 -10.31 7.30 -6.01
C PRO A 197 -10.98 7.48 -4.65
N ARG A 198 -11.31 6.37 -3.97
CA ARG A 198 -11.94 6.34 -2.65
C ARG A 198 -11.11 7.05 -1.58
N TYR A 199 -9.79 7.07 -1.72
CA TYR A 199 -8.89 7.72 -0.78
C TYR A 199 -8.65 9.21 -1.10
N LYS A 200 -9.05 9.70 -2.28
CA LYS A 200 -8.95 11.12 -2.67
C LYS A 200 -9.86 12.03 -1.84
N MET A 201 -10.87 11.46 -1.17
CA MET A 201 -11.74 12.23 -0.29
C MET A 201 -11.05 12.59 1.03
N HIS A 202 -10.00 11.86 1.42
CA HIS A 202 -9.18 12.20 2.58
C HIS A 202 -8.09 13.22 2.22
N ASP A 203 -7.81 14.16 3.13
CA ASP A 203 -6.74 15.14 2.92
C ASP A 203 -5.48 14.76 3.71
N PRO A 204 -4.38 14.39 3.04
CA PRO A 204 -3.12 14.11 3.72
C PRO A 204 -2.44 15.35 4.32
N ALA A 205 -2.95 16.55 4.08
CA ALA A 205 -2.39 17.79 4.65
C ALA A 205 -2.49 17.86 6.18
N THR A 206 -3.55 17.31 6.76
CA THR A 206 -3.81 17.34 8.20
C THR A 206 -3.06 16.22 8.93
N TRP A 207 -2.82 15.09 8.26
CA TRP A 207 -2.12 13.94 8.81
C TRP A 207 -0.69 14.22 9.24
N ALA A 208 0.07 14.99 8.46
CA ALA A 208 1.44 15.34 8.84
C ALA A 208 1.47 16.20 10.13
N ASN A 209 0.50 17.10 10.29
CA ASN A 209 0.38 17.94 11.49
C ASN A 209 -0.09 17.14 12.71
N GLN A 210 -1.07 16.25 12.52
CA GLN A 210 -1.56 15.34 13.54
C GLN A 210 -0.48 14.34 13.98
N ALA A 211 0.25 13.74 13.04
CA ALA A 211 1.37 12.86 13.31
C ALA A 211 2.47 13.57 14.09
N LYS A 212 2.72 14.85 13.82
CA LYS A 212 3.70 15.65 14.57
C LYS A 212 3.27 15.90 16.03
N LEU A 213 1.97 16.02 16.30
CA LEU A 213 1.43 16.14 17.66
C LEU A 213 1.45 14.79 18.38
N ALA A 214 1.04 13.71 17.69
CA ALA A 214 1.09 12.34 18.20
C ALA A 214 2.51 11.88 18.53
N ALA A 215 3.49 12.15 17.65
CA ALA A 215 4.92 11.86 17.87
C ALA A 215 5.49 12.61 19.08
N LYS A 216 4.91 13.77 19.43
CA LYS A 216 5.28 14.54 20.63
C LYS A 216 4.48 14.15 21.87
N GLY A 217 3.52 13.23 21.75
CA GLY A 217 2.61 12.85 22.83
C GLY A 217 1.61 13.94 23.22
N GLU A 218 1.39 14.95 22.37
CA GLU A 218 0.47 16.07 22.65
C GLU A 218 -0.97 15.68 22.28
N TRP A 219 -1.50 14.66 22.95
CA TRP A 219 -2.83 14.09 22.68
C TRP A 219 -3.97 15.07 22.90
N ASP A 220 -3.87 15.98 23.88
CA ASP A 220 -4.89 17.01 24.14
C ASP A 220 -4.99 18.02 22.99
N LYS A 221 -3.84 18.43 22.44
CA LYS A 221 -3.79 19.31 21.27
C LYS A 221 -4.23 18.59 20.01
N LEU A 222 -3.92 17.30 19.90
CA LEU A 222 -4.41 16.45 18.81
C LEU A 222 -5.93 16.35 18.86
N ALA A 223 -6.52 16.06 20.01
CA ALA A 223 -7.98 15.98 20.19
C ALA A 223 -8.66 17.30 19.85
N LYS A 224 -8.12 18.43 20.31
CA LYS A 224 -8.65 19.75 19.95
C LYS A 224 -8.53 20.06 18.45
N LEU A 225 -7.41 19.67 17.83
CA LEU A 225 -7.24 19.79 16.39
C LEU A 225 -8.22 18.88 15.63
N GLN A 226 -8.50 17.68 16.14
CA GLN A 226 -9.48 16.74 15.59
C GLN A 226 -10.91 17.28 15.73
N ASP A 227 -11.28 17.89 16.86
CA ASP A 227 -12.60 18.53 17.02
C ASP A 227 -12.80 19.71 16.06
N GLU A 228 -11.73 20.45 15.74
CA GLU A 228 -11.75 21.52 14.74
C GLU A 228 -11.78 21.00 13.29
N LEU A 229 -11.45 19.73 13.06
CA LEU A 229 -11.45 19.07 11.76
C LEU A 229 -12.72 18.21 11.61
N LYS A 230 -13.53 18.41 10.57
CA LYS A 230 -14.65 17.50 10.29
C LYS A 230 -14.19 16.40 9.36
N GLY A 231 -13.93 15.20 9.90
CA GLY A 231 -13.54 14.03 9.10
C GLY A 231 -12.17 14.18 8.46
N GLY A 232 -11.24 14.84 9.16
CA GLY A 232 -9.88 15.09 8.67
C GLY A 232 -9.72 16.23 7.65
N LYS A 233 -10.78 17.00 7.37
CA LYS A 233 -10.72 18.24 6.55
C LYS A 233 -11.06 19.46 7.41
N LYS A 234 -10.34 20.57 7.19
CA LYS A 234 -10.77 21.88 7.70
C LYS A 234 -12.14 22.19 7.08
N SER A 235 -13.13 22.41 7.94
CA SER A 235 -14.45 22.93 7.52
C SER A 235 -14.31 24.29 6.87
#